data_AF-A0A661GN57-F1
#
_entry.id   AF-A0A661GN57-F1
#
_cell.length_a   1.000
_cell.length_b   1.000
_cell.length_c   1.000
_cell.angle_alpha   90.00
_cell.angle_beta   90.00
_cell.angle_gamma   90.00
#
_symmetry.space_group_name_H-M   'P 1'
#
loop_
_entity.id
_entity.type
_entity.pdbx_description
1 polymer ?
#
loop_
_entity_poly.entity_id
_entity_poly.type
_entity_poly.pdbx_seq_one_letter_code
_entity_poly.pdbx_strand_id
1 'polypeptide(L)'
;MTERKDNATENAFVERAKQHFDKSVANLDGETRSRLNRGRQAALAEIAPGGRTWIEWAPAAGVAAAAVVAVVMWTGNQPSDELTPTSASTDIEILFTEDSFEMLEDLEFYSWIELDDETDETLQPGGHVG
;
A
#
# COMPACT_ATOMS: atom_id res chain seq x y z
N MET A 1 -53.74 -43.08 -12.80
CA MET A 1 -54.21 -41.68 -13.00
C MET A 1 -53.81 -40.77 -11.84
N THR A 2 -53.51 -41.32 -10.65
CA THR A 2 -53.16 -40.60 -9.41
C THR A 2 -51.74 -40.02 -9.41
N GLU A 3 -50.73 -40.76 -9.89
CA GLU A 3 -49.31 -40.31 -9.90
C GLU A 3 -49.03 -39.02 -10.70
N ARG A 4 -49.86 -38.69 -11.70
CA ARG A 4 -49.71 -37.44 -12.46
C ARG A 4 -50.13 -36.21 -11.66
N LYS A 5 -51.09 -36.35 -10.74
CA LYS A 5 -51.56 -35.23 -9.90
C LYS A 5 -50.59 -34.94 -8.76
N ASP A 6 -49.96 -35.97 -8.21
CA ASP A 6 -49.00 -35.82 -7.12
C ASP A 6 -47.73 -35.08 -7.59
N ASN A 7 -47.17 -35.46 -8.74
CA ASN A 7 -46.05 -34.74 -9.38
C ASN A 7 -46.36 -33.28 -9.72
N ALA A 8 -47.57 -32.98 -10.19
CA ALA A 8 -47.98 -31.61 -10.49
C ALA A 8 -48.07 -30.75 -9.22
N THR A 9 -48.51 -31.36 -8.11
CA THR A 9 -48.64 -30.67 -6.81
C THR A 9 -47.27 -30.44 -6.18
N GLU A 10 -46.37 -31.43 -6.29
CA GLU A 10 -44.99 -31.34 -5.83
C GLU A 10 -44.19 -30.29 -6.60
N ASN A 11 -44.30 -30.27 -7.93
CA ASN A 11 -43.68 -29.22 -8.74
C ASN A 11 -44.20 -27.82 -8.39
N ALA A 12 -45.51 -27.67 -8.17
CA ALA A 12 -46.08 -26.39 -7.77
C ALA A 12 -45.61 -25.92 -6.38
N PHE A 13 -45.28 -26.85 -5.48
CA PHE A 13 -44.68 -26.55 -4.18
C PHE A 13 -43.22 -26.11 -4.32
N VAL A 14 -42.43 -26.87 -5.09
CA VAL A 14 -41.02 -26.56 -5.38
C VAL A 14 -40.89 -25.19 -6.03
N GLU A 15 -41.77 -24.87 -6.97
CA GLU A 15 -41.74 -23.58 -7.68
C GLU A 15 -42.08 -22.40 -6.76
N ARG A 16 -43.04 -22.58 -5.85
CA ARG A 16 -43.34 -21.57 -4.82
C ARG A 16 -42.19 -21.38 -3.83
N ALA A 17 -41.56 -22.47 -3.39
CA ALA A 17 -40.40 -22.41 -2.51
C ALA A 17 -39.23 -21.67 -3.18
N LYS A 18 -38.96 -21.99 -4.45
CA LYS A 18 -37.94 -21.30 -5.27
C LYS A 18 -38.24 -19.80 -5.41
N GLN A 19 -39.47 -19.43 -5.75
CA GLN A 19 -39.86 -18.02 -5.86
C GLN A 19 -39.70 -17.25 -4.54
N HIS A 20 -39.98 -17.86 -3.40
CA HIS A 20 -39.77 -17.24 -2.09
C HIS A 20 -38.28 -17.08 -1.75
N PHE A 21 -37.46 -18.07 -2.12
CA PHE A 21 -36.02 -18.01 -1.97
C PHE A 21 -35.41 -16.91 -2.84
N ASP A 22 -35.76 -16.87 -4.12
CA ASP A 22 -35.25 -15.87 -5.07
C ASP A 22 -35.61 -14.44 -4.62
N LYS A 23 -36.83 -14.23 -4.11
CA LYS A 23 -37.24 -12.95 -3.52
C LYS A 23 -36.43 -12.58 -2.28
N SER A 24 -36.15 -13.55 -1.42
CA SER A 24 -35.34 -13.32 -0.21
C SER A 24 -33.90 -12.96 -0.56
N VAL A 25 -33.31 -13.63 -1.54
CA VAL A 25 -31.95 -13.34 -2.04
C VAL A 25 -31.90 -11.94 -2.67
N ALA A 26 -32.88 -11.60 -3.53
CA ALA A 26 -32.95 -10.28 -4.15
C ALA A 26 -33.09 -9.14 -3.12
N ASN A 27 -33.91 -9.35 -2.08
CA ASN A 27 -34.06 -8.37 -0.99
C ASN A 27 -32.77 -8.22 -0.17
N LEU A 28 -32.07 -9.31 0.13
CA LEU A 28 -30.80 -9.27 0.88
C LEU A 28 -29.70 -8.52 0.11
N ASP A 29 -29.62 -8.71 -1.21
CA ASP A 29 -28.70 -7.93 -2.06
C ASP A 29 -29.10 -6.44 -2.07
N GLY A 30 -30.40 -6.14 -2.15
CA GLY A 30 -30.91 -4.78 -2.08
C GLY A 30 -30.53 -4.05 -0.78
N GLU A 31 -30.66 -4.71 0.37
CA GLU A 31 -30.26 -4.15 1.67
C GLU A 31 -28.74 -3.93 1.74
N THR A 32 -27.96 -4.91 1.27
CA THR A 32 -26.49 -4.84 1.26
C THR A 32 -26.00 -3.68 0.39
N ARG A 33 -26.54 -3.55 -0.83
CA ARG A 33 -26.26 -2.43 -1.73
C ARG A 33 -26.67 -1.08 -1.12
N SER A 34 -27.81 -1.03 -0.45
CA SER A 34 -28.27 0.17 0.26
C SER A 34 -27.34 0.58 1.39
N ARG A 35 -26.83 -0.38 2.18
CA ARG A 35 -25.85 -0.12 3.25
C ARG A 35 -24.52 0.39 2.69
N LEU A 36 -24.01 -0.22 1.63
CA LEU A 36 -22.78 0.23 0.98
C LEU A 36 -22.93 1.64 0.40
N ASN A 37 -24.04 1.92 -0.29
CA ASN A 37 -24.30 3.24 -0.85
C ASN A 37 -24.40 4.30 0.25
N ARG A 38 -25.09 3.99 1.37
CA ARG A 38 -25.13 4.87 2.55
C ARG A 38 -23.75 5.12 3.14
N GLY A 39 -22.92 4.08 3.29
CA GLY A 39 -21.54 4.23 3.77
C GLY A 39 -20.69 5.12 2.86
N ARG A 40 -20.80 4.94 1.53
CA ARG A 40 -20.11 5.79 0.56
C ARG A 40 -20.56 7.25 0.64
N GLN A 41 -21.86 7.49 0.72
CA GLN A 41 -22.39 8.86 0.84
C GLN A 41 -22.01 9.50 2.18
N ALA A 42 -21.97 8.73 3.27
CA ALA A 42 -21.48 9.21 4.57
C ALA A 42 -20.01 9.64 4.52
N ALA A 43 -19.14 8.81 3.92
CA ALA A 43 -17.73 9.15 3.73
C ALA A 43 -17.53 10.38 2.83
N LEU A 44 -18.31 10.49 1.75
CA LEU A 44 -18.28 11.66 0.87
C LEU A 44 -18.84 12.92 1.55
N ALA A 45 -19.81 12.79 2.45
CA ALA A 45 -20.34 13.92 3.23
C ALA A 45 -19.33 14.41 4.28
N GLU A 46 -18.52 13.51 4.83
CA GLU A 46 -17.43 13.84 5.76
C GLU A 46 -16.24 14.50 5.05
N ILE A 47 -15.99 14.12 3.79
CA ILE A 47 -15.14 14.89 2.87
C ILE A 47 -15.93 16.12 2.41
N ALA A 48 -16.13 17.08 3.31
CA ALA A 48 -16.68 18.37 2.96
C ALA A 48 -15.94 18.95 1.74
N PRO A 49 -16.60 19.68 0.83
CA PRO A 49 -15.92 20.49 -0.19
C PRO A 49 -15.28 21.71 0.49
N GLY A 50 -14.35 21.46 1.41
CA GLY A 50 -13.50 22.44 2.08
C GLY A 50 -12.35 22.89 1.18
N GLY A 51 -12.59 23.01 -0.14
CA GLY A 51 -11.60 23.41 -1.16
C GLY A 51 -11.05 24.82 -1.00
N ARG A 52 -11.24 25.46 0.16
CA ARG A 52 -10.63 26.72 0.55
C ARG A 52 -9.32 26.55 1.31
N THR A 53 -9.11 25.43 2.01
CA THR A 53 -7.87 25.21 2.77
C THR A 53 -6.69 24.96 1.84
N TRP A 54 -6.85 24.29 0.70
CA TRP A 54 -5.75 24.09 -0.24
C TRP A 54 -5.27 25.40 -0.89
N ILE A 55 -6.18 26.35 -1.13
CA ILE A 55 -5.87 27.68 -1.69
C ILE A 55 -5.11 28.54 -0.67
N GLU A 56 -5.36 28.37 0.63
CA GLU A 56 -4.70 29.11 1.69
C GLU A 56 -3.21 28.76 1.84
N TRP A 57 -2.81 27.56 1.40
CA TRP A 57 -1.41 27.10 1.38
C TRP A 57 -0.72 27.34 0.03
N ALA A 58 -1.45 27.82 -0.99
CA ALA A 58 -0.89 28.19 -2.29
C ALA A 58 0.30 29.17 -2.20
N PRO A 59 0.28 30.24 -1.35
CA PRO A 59 1.44 31.12 -1.23
C PRO A 59 2.66 30.41 -0.60
N ALA A 60 2.47 29.50 0.35
CA ALA A 60 3.56 28.75 0.97
C ALA A 60 4.19 27.73 0.00
N ALA A 61 3.35 27.05 -0.80
CA ALA A 61 3.81 26.14 -1.84
C ALA A 61 4.60 26.86 -2.95
N GLY A 62 4.18 28.08 -3.33
CA GLY A 62 4.89 28.90 -4.30
C GLY A 62 6.29 29.32 -3.85
N VAL A 63 6.46 29.67 -2.57
CA VAL A 63 7.77 30.04 -2.01
C VAL A 63 8.74 28.84 -2.01
N ALA A 64 8.26 27.65 -1.66
CA ALA A 64 9.10 26.45 -1.68
C ALA A 64 9.58 26.11 -3.10
N ALA A 65 8.69 26.19 -4.11
CA ALA A 65 9.06 25.96 -5.50
C ALA A 65 10.09 27.01 -6.01
N ALA A 66 9.90 28.28 -5.68
CA ALA A 66 10.84 29.35 -6.03
C ALA A 66 12.21 29.17 -5.37
N ALA A 67 12.25 28.72 -4.11
CA ALA A 67 13.50 28.44 -3.40
C ALA A 67 14.28 27.29 -4.06
N VAL A 68 13.60 26.20 -4.45
CA VAL A 68 14.23 25.09 -5.17
C VAL A 68 14.80 25.56 -6.51
N VAL A 69 14.04 26.34 -7.28
CA VAL A 69 14.51 26.91 -8.57
C VAL A 69 15.71 27.83 -8.36
N ALA A 70 15.70 28.67 -7.32
CA ALA A 70 16.82 29.55 -6.99
C ALA A 70 18.08 28.76 -6.61
N VAL A 71 17.94 27.68 -5.82
CA VAL A 71 19.05 26.79 -5.48
C VAL A 71 19.62 26.12 -6.74
N VAL A 72 18.76 25.61 -7.63
CA VAL A 72 19.20 24.97 -8.90
C VAL A 72 19.92 25.97 -9.80
N MET A 73 19.43 27.21 -9.93
CA MET A 73 20.14 28.23 -10.70
C MET A 73 21.47 28.63 -10.07
N TRP A 74 21.54 28.67 -8.72
CA TRP A 74 22.76 28.97 -8.00
C TRP A 74 23.80 27.87 -8.15
N THR A 75 23.42 26.60 -8.05
CA THR A 75 24.33 25.46 -8.19
C THR A 75 24.70 25.19 -9.65
N GLY A 76 23.79 25.45 -10.59
CA GLY A 76 24.00 25.26 -12.03
C GLY A 76 24.87 26.32 -12.70
N ASN A 77 25.15 27.45 -12.05
CA ASN A 77 26.03 28.51 -12.57
C ASN A 77 27.49 28.41 -12.05
N GLN A 78 27.86 27.32 -11.38
CA GLN A 78 29.29 27.07 -11.14
C GLN A 78 29.95 26.78 -12.49
N PRO A 79 31.08 27.41 -12.84
CA PRO A 79 31.87 26.96 -13.98
C PRO A 79 32.24 25.52 -13.68
N SER A 80 31.59 24.60 -14.39
CA SER A 80 31.81 23.17 -14.26
C SER A 80 33.25 22.90 -14.65
N ASP A 81 34.11 22.79 -13.64
CA ASP A 81 35.31 21.98 -13.77
C ASP A 81 34.85 20.58 -14.18
N GLU A 82 35.54 20.03 -15.17
CA GLU A 82 35.09 19.02 -16.12
C GLU A 82 34.64 17.71 -15.44
N LEU A 83 33.40 17.68 -14.92
CA LEU A 83 32.73 16.44 -14.53
C LEU A 83 31.78 16.05 -15.64
N THR A 84 32.29 15.27 -16.58
CA THR A 84 31.54 14.61 -17.63
C THR A 84 30.31 13.93 -17.00
N PRO A 85 29.07 14.35 -17.35
CA PRO A 85 27.86 13.85 -16.70
C PRO A 85 27.62 12.35 -16.91
N THR A 86 28.33 11.72 -17.84
CA THR A 86 28.29 10.27 -18.10
C THR A 86 28.71 9.45 -16.88
N SER A 87 29.73 9.86 -16.12
CA SER A 87 30.29 9.02 -15.04
C SER A 87 29.33 8.86 -13.86
N ALA A 88 28.63 9.93 -13.45
CA ALA A 88 27.70 9.86 -12.33
C ALA A 88 26.43 9.05 -12.68
N SER A 89 25.93 9.15 -13.91
CA SER A 89 24.81 8.32 -14.37
C SER A 89 25.19 6.84 -14.50
N THR A 90 26.42 6.54 -14.93
CA THR A 90 26.91 5.16 -15.01
C THR A 90 27.13 4.54 -13.64
N ASP A 91 27.68 5.27 -12.67
CA ASP A 91 27.81 4.78 -11.28
C ASP A 91 26.43 4.49 -10.66
N ILE A 92 25.44 5.34 -10.92
CA ILE A 92 24.06 5.14 -10.46
C ILE A 92 23.43 3.91 -11.15
N GLU A 93 23.64 3.72 -12.45
CA GLU A 93 23.16 2.54 -13.20
C GLU A 93 23.78 1.22 -12.70
N ILE A 94 25.06 1.23 -12.33
CA ILE A 94 25.75 0.08 -11.72
C ILE A 94 25.10 -0.30 -10.38
N LEU A 95 24.81 0.69 -9.53
CA LEU A 95 24.14 0.46 -8.24
C LEU A 95 22.69 -0.03 -8.38
N PHE A 96 22.03 0.28 -9.50
CA PHE A 96 20.67 -0.19 -9.80
C PHE A 96 20.63 -1.53 -10.53
N THR A 97 21.77 -2.17 -10.78
CA THR A 97 21.85 -3.51 -11.37
C THR A 97 21.41 -4.56 -10.36
N GLU A 98 20.65 -5.57 -10.82
CA GLU A 98 20.01 -6.61 -9.99
C GLU A 98 21.00 -7.32 -9.05
N ASP A 99 22.22 -7.61 -9.52
CA ASP A 99 23.30 -8.21 -8.72
C ASP A 99 23.76 -7.35 -7.52
N SER A 100 23.63 -6.01 -7.61
CA SER A 100 23.99 -5.11 -6.50
C SER A 100 22.92 -5.08 -5.41
N PHE A 101 21.66 -5.39 -5.74
CA PHE A 101 20.58 -5.49 -4.78
C PHE A 101 20.67 -6.77 -3.94
N GLU A 102 21.13 -7.89 -4.52
CA GLU A 102 21.34 -9.17 -3.81
C GLU A 102 22.32 -9.01 -2.63
N MET A 103 23.39 -8.23 -2.79
CA MET A 103 24.33 -7.92 -1.71
C MET A 103 23.74 -7.06 -0.57
N LEU A 104 22.69 -6.28 -0.86
CA LEU A 104 22.01 -5.44 0.13
C LEU A 104 20.93 -6.22 0.91
N GLU A 105 20.41 -7.31 0.35
CA GLU A 105 19.43 -8.18 1.00
C GLU A 105 20.03 -8.91 2.21
N ASP A 106 21.32 -9.24 2.16
CA ASP A 106 22.05 -9.92 3.25
C ASP A 106 22.51 -8.97 4.38
N LEU A 107 22.18 -7.68 4.35
CA LEU A 107 22.54 -6.74 5.42
C LEU A 107 21.91 -7.14 6.77
N GLU A 108 20.70 -7.71 6.76
CA GLU A 108 20.04 -8.24 7.97
C GLU A 108 20.83 -9.43 8.55
N PHE A 109 21.42 -10.28 7.69
CA PHE A 109 22.23 -11.42 8.10
C PHE A 109 23.52 -11.00 8.80
N TYR A 110 24.22 -9.97 8.32
CA TYR A 110 25.41 -9.43 9.01
C TYR A 110 25.07 -8.79 10.34
N SER A 111 23.93 -8.08 10.43
CA SER A 111 23.46 -7.51 11.70
C SER A 111 23.10 -8.58 12.74
N TRP A 112 22.64 -9.75 12.28
CA TRP A 112 22.33 -10.88 13.15
C TRP A 112 23.59 -11.57 13.69
N ILE A 113 24.65 -11.71 12.87
CA ILE A 113 25.94 -12.26 13.31
C ILE A 113 26.61 -11.35 14.35
N GLU A 114 26.60 -10.04 14.13
CA GLU A 114 27.17 -9.08 15.07
C GLU A 114 26.43 -9.08 16.43
N LEU A 115 25.10 -9.30 16.40
CA LEU A 115 24.30 -9.47 17.61
C LEU A 115 24.63 -10.78 18.36
N ASP A 116 24.92 -11.87 17.66
CA ASP A 116 25.26 -13.16 18.27
C ASP A 116 26.66 -13.11 18.92
N ASP A 117 27.65 -12.49 18.25
CA ASP A 117 29.01 -12.26 18.78
C ASP A 117 28.97 -11.37 20.05
N GLU A 118 28.10 -10.36 20.10
CA GLU A 118 27.94 -9.49 21.27
C GLU A 118 27.26 -10.21 22.47
N THR A 119 26.50 -11.29 22.21
CA THR A 119 25.84 -12.08 23.27
C THR A 119 26.75 -13.13 23.91
N ASP A 120 27.76 -13.64 23.20
CA ASP A 120 28.70 -14.65 23.72
C ASP A 120 29.79 -14.04 24.64
N GLU A 121 30.05 -12.73 24.57
CA GLU A 121 30.99 -12.05 25.48
C GLU A 121 30.47 -11.92 26.93
N THR A 122 29.18 -12.17 27.17
CA THR A 122 28.54 -12.02 28.49
C THR A 122 28.46 -13.31 29.32
N LEU A 123 28.90 -14.45 28.78
CA LEU A 123 28.94 -15.74 29.49
C LEU A 123 30.38 -16.23 29.73
N GLN A 124 31.15 -15.46 30.49
CA GLN A 124 32.28 -16.03 31.25
C GLN A 124 31.78 -16.49 32.64
N PRO A 125 31.42 -17.77 32.86
CA PRO A 125 31.34 -18.30 34.20
C PRO A 125 32.76 -18.42 34.75
N GLY A 126 33.04 -17.69 35.84
CA GLY A 126 34.30 -17.83 36.54
C GLY A 126 34.55 -19.28 36.97
N GLY A 127 35.81 -19.73 36.83
CA GLY A 127 36.26 -20.93 37.50
C GLY A 127 37.41 -21.71 36.86
N HIS A 128 38.63 -21.32 37.24
CA HIS A 128 39.73 -22.21 37.67
C HIS A 128 40.47 -23.06 36.63
N VAL A 129 41.81 -22.89 36.52
CA VAL A 129 42.83 -23.81 37.08
C VAL A 129 44.26 -23.28 36.85
N GLY A 130 45.12 -23.40 37.87
CA GLY A 130 46.58 -23.22 37.77
C GLY A 130 47.18 -22.46 38.94
#